data_AF-A0AAU9VC63-F1
#
_entry.id   AF-A0AAU9VC63-F1
#
_cell.length_a   1.000
_cell.length_b   1.000
_cell.length_c   1.000
_cell.angle_alpha   90.00
_cell.angle_beta   90.00
_cell.angle_gamma   90.00
#
_symmetry.space_group_name_H-M   'P 1'
#
loop_
_entity.id
_entity.type
_entity.pdbx_description
1 polymer ?
#
loop_
_entity_poly.entity_id
_entity_poly.type
_entity_poly.pdbx_seq_one_letter_code
_entity_poly.pdbx_strand_id
1 'polypeptide(L)'
;MENLNKHNARAAEVFNYDGENIVDHLTKDSTFIFNISPRAFSMSGENGIAISNPISNVVIRKGEVGSIIHTPLSTAIAGPGGFAYAESELNVYEYDMN
;
A
#
# COMPACT_ATOMS: atom_id res chain seq x y z
N MET A 1 -26.21 23.31 -2.39
CA MET A 1 -25.68 22.09 -3.00
C MET A 1 -24.37 21.77 -2.32
N GLU A 2 -24.43 20.85 -1.36
CA GLU A 2 -23.28 20.42 -0.56
C GLU A 2 -22.51 19.37 -1.36
N ASN A 3 -21.20 19.57 -1.51
CA ASN A 3 -20.35 18.74 -2.36
C ASN A 3 -20.20 17.34 -1.76
N LEU A 4 -20.83 16.36 -2.41
CA LEU A 4 -20.84 14.95 -2.01
C LEU A 4 -19.55 14.22 -2.44
N ASN A 5 -18.36 14.72 -2.03
CA ASN A 5 -17.05 14.13 -2.38
C ASN A 5 -16.26 13.63 -1.16
N LYS A 6 -16.94 13.19 -0.10
CA LYS A 6 -16.30 12.72 1.15
C LYS A 6 -16.63 11.28 1.57
N HIS A 7 -17.02 10.41 0.63
CA HIS A 7 -17.24 9.00 0.96
C HIS A 7 -16.15 8.11 0.34
N ASN A 8 -15.26 7.65 1.23
CA ASN A 8 -14.31 6.53 1.07
C ASN A 8 -12.96 6.82 0.40
N ALA A 9 -12.29 7.93 0.76
CA ALA A 9 -10.84 7.92 0.66
C ALA A 9 -10.31 6.93 1.71
N ARG A 10 -9.89 5.71 1.29
CA ARG A 10 -9.06 4.84 2.14
C ARG A 10 -7.87 5.69 2.62
N ALA A 11 -7.54 5.61 3.90
CA ALA A 11 -6.38 6.30 4.44
C ALA A 11 -5.15 5.86 3.63
N ALA A 12 -4.49 6.82 2.99
CA ALA A 12 -3.20 6.57 2.37
C ALA A 12 -2.18 6.40 3.49
N GLU A 13 -1.40 5.34 3.42
CA GLU A 13 -0.25 5.16 4.28
C GLU A 13 0.94 5.88 3.63
N VAL A 14 1.57 6.77 4.38
CA VAL A 14 2.70 7.55 3.88
C VAL A 14 3.94 7.14 4.65
N PHE A 15 4.94 6.64 3.92
CA PHE A 15 6.24 6.27 4.45
C PHE A 15 7.25 7.29 3.96
N ASN A 16 7.83 8.06 4.86
CA ASN A 16 8.87 9.02 4.52
C ASN A 16 10.23 8.40 4.75
N TYR A 17 11.16 8.62 3.82
CA TYR A 17 12.51 8.11 3.86
C TYR A 17 13.50 9.28 3.84
N ASP A 18 14.36 9.39 4.85
CA ASP A 18 15.31 10.50 4.99
C ASP A 18 16.67 10.27 4.30
N GLY A 19 16.80 9.15 3.58
CA GLY A 19 18.06 8.69 2.98
C GLY A 19 18.74 7.59 3.78
N GLU A 20 18.30 7.30 5.00
CA GLU A 20 18.84 6.22 5.85
C GLU A 20 17.76 5.43 6.59
N ASN A 21 16.66 6.08 6.98
CA ASN A 21 15.61 5.48 7.79
C ASN A 21 14.21 5.90 7.31
N ILE A 22 13.22 5.07 7.64
CA ILE A 22 11.81 5.48 7.55
C ILE A 22 11.49 6.34 8.78
N VAL A 23 10.96 7.53 8.54
CA VAL A 23 10.71 8.56 9.55
C VAL A 23 9.27 9.07 9.47
N ASP A 24 8.77 9.66 10.56
CA ASP A 24 7.41 10.24 10.57
C ASP A 24 7.31 11.50 9.71
N HIS A 25 8.40 12.27 9.63
CA HIS A 25 8.44 13.55 8.91
C HIS A 25 9.82 13.76 8.28
N LEU A 26 9.84 14.37 7.09
CA LEU A 26 11.07 14.74 6.43
C LEU A 26 11.59 16.09 6.95
N THR A 27 12.91 16.18 7.10
CA THR A 27 13.63 17.44 7.41
C THR A 27 14.12 18.16 6.15
N LYS A 28 14.03 17.50 4.99
CA LYS A 28 14.39 17.99 3.66
C LYS A 28 13.25 17.69 2.70
N ASP A 29 13.16 18.45 1.61
CA ASP A 29 12.19 18.15 0.58
C ASP A 29 12.47 16.80 -0.08
N SER A 30 11.38 16.09 -0.39
CA SER A 30 11.43 14.82 -1.10
C SER A 30 12.00 15.01 -2.50
N THR A 31 13.01 14.24 -2.88
CA THR A 31 13.55 14.23 -4.26
C THR A 31 12.68 13.39 -5.19
N PHE A 32 11.95 12.41 -4.64
CA PHE A 32 10.99 11.59 -5.37
C PHE A 32 9.74 11.30 -4.53
N ILE A 33 8.64 10.98 -5.21
CA ILE A 33 7.43 10.45 -4.58
C ILE A 33 6.98 9.23 -5.37
N PHE A 34 6.85 8.09 -4.70
CA PHE A 34 6.21 6.90 -5.27
C PHE A 34 4.77 6.84 -4.80
N ASN A 35 3.82 6.80 -5.74
CA ASN A 35 2.42 6.51 -5.43
C ASN A 35 2.08 5.10 -5.92
N ILE A 36 1.66 4.23 -5.00
CA ILE A 36 1.48 2.81 -5.25
C ILE A 36 0.10 2.39 -4.76
N SER A 37 -0.76 2.02 -5.70
CA SER A 37 -2.17 1.71 -5.46
C SER A 37 -2.51 0.31 -5.98
N PRO A 38 -1.93 -0.76 -5.40
CA PRO A 38 -2.15 -2.10 -5.91
C PRO A 38 -3.61 -2.52 -5.67
N ARG A 39 -4.16 -3.34 -6.56
CA ARG A 39 -5.54 -3.82 -6.45
C ARG A 39 -5.57 -5.33 -6.58
N ALA A 40 -6.19 -6.00 -5.63
CA ALA A 40 -6.42 -7.43 -5.67
C ALA A 40 -7.88 -7.74 -5.32
N PHE A 41 -8.45 -8.68 -6.05
CA PHE A 41 -9.80 -9.18 -5.85
C PHE A 41 -9.78 -10.71 -5.92
N SER A 42 -10.47 -11.36 -4.99
CA SER A 42 -10.75 -12.78 -5.07
C SER A 42 -12.18 -13.10 -4.67
N MET A 43 -12.72 -14.15 -5.27
CA MET A 43 -14.07 -14.63 -4.98
C MET A 43 -14.08 -16.15 -4.98
N SER A 44 -14.79 -16.73 -4.01
CA SER A 44 -14.95 -18.17 -3.86
C SER A 44 -16.42 -18.50 -3.59
N GLY A 45 -16.82 -19.70 -3.99
CA GLY A 45 -18.20 -20.19 -3.84
C GLY A 45 -18.53 -20.62 -2.41
N GLU A 46 -19.63 -21.37 -2.27
CA GLU A 46 -20.03 -21.99 -1.01
C GLU A 46 -18.90 -22.87 -0.43
N ASN A 47 -18.66 -22.76 0.87
CA ASN A 47 -17.57 -23.43 1.60
C ASN A 47 -16.16 -23.14 1.04
N GLY A 48 -16.02 -22.14 0.16
CA GLY A 48 -14.79 -21.81 -0.52
C GLY A 48 -13.86 -20.89 0.27
N ILE A 49 -12.59 -20.85 -0.10
CA ILE A 49 -11.58 -19.95 0.45
C ILE A 49 -11.26 -18.87 -0.58
N ALA A 50 -11.37 -17.60 -0.20
CA ALA A 50 -10.97 -16.45 -0.99
C ALA A 50 -9.85 -15.68 -0.27
N ILE A 51 -8.69 -15.54 -0.90
CA ILE A 51 -7.54 -14.81 -0.36
C ILE A 51 -7.17 -13.71 -1.34
N SER A 52 -7.03 -12.49 -0.84
CA SER A 52 -6.61 -11.32 -1.61
C SER A 52 -5.49 -10.62 -0.85
N ASN A 53 -4.30 -10.60 -1.43
CA ASN A 53 -3.12 -9.97 -0.84
C ASN A 53 -2.29 -9.32 -1.96
N PRO A 54 -2.55 -8.05 -2.30
CA PRO A 54 -1.67 -7.29 -3.17
C PRO A 54 -0.37 -6.98 -2.42
N ILE A 55 0.75 -7.41 -2.98
CA ILE A 55 2.10 -7.12 -2.46
C ILE A 55 2.72 -6.03 -3.32
N SER A 56 3.19 -4.97 -2.67
CA SER A 56 3.96 -3.89 -3.30
C SER A 56 5.42 -4.00 -2.90
N ASN A 57 6.33 -3.94 -3.88
CA ASN A 57 7.77 -3.92 -3.63
C ASN A 57 8.32 -2.60 -4.15
N VAL A 58 8.99 -1.85 -3.28
CA VAL A 58 9.66 -0.60 -3.63
C VAL A 58 11.14 -0.75 -3.37
N VAL A 59 11.94 -0.35 -4.35
CA VAL A 59 13.38 -0.23 -4.18
C VAL A 59 13.71 1.26 -4.20
N ILE A 60 14.30 1.74 -3.11
CA ILE A 60 14.76 3.12 -2.96
C ILE A 60 16.27 3.14 -2.91
N ARG A 61 16.88 4.17 -3.50
CA ARG A 61 18.32 4.33 -3.44
C ARG A 61 18.72 4.92 -2.09
N LYS A 62 19.72 4.33 -1.45
CA LYS A 62 20.28 4.84 -0.21
C LYS A 62 20.81 6.27 -0.41
N GLY A 63 20.55 7.14 0.57
CA GLY A 63 20.96 8.55 0.58
C GLY A 63 20.04 9.51 -0.17
N GLU A 64 19.03 9.03 -0.90
CA GLU A 64 18.00 9.88 -1.49
C GLU A 64 16.81 10.06 -0.55
N VAL A 65 16.27 11.27 -0.47
CA VAL A 65 15.13 11.60 0.41
C VAL A 65 13.83 11.40 -0.37
N GLY A 66 12.88 10.66 0.17
CA GLY A 66 11.71 10.22 -0.58
C GLY A 66 10.44 10.04 0.24
N SER A 67 9.30 9.97 -0.43
CA SER A 67 8.04 9.51 0.18
C SER A 67 7.41 8.41 -0.66
N ILE A 68 6.85 7.41 0.02
CA ILE A 68 6.03 6.36 -0.58
C ILE A 68 4.60 6.54 -0.07
N ILE A 69 3.66 6.73 -0.98
CA ILE A 69 2.23 6.81 -0.71
C ILE A 69 1.61 5.48 -1.13
N HIS A 70 1.19 4.68 -0.14
CA HIS A 70 0.61 3.36 -0.36
C HIS A 70 -0.91 3.41 -0.14
N THR A 71 -1.65 3.07 -1.19
CA THR A 71 -3.12 3.12 -1.22
C THR A 71 -3.71 1.82 -1.78
N PRO A 72 -3.49 0.68 -1.08
CA PRO A 72 -3.92 -0.62 -1.57
C PRO A 72 -5.44 -0.79 -1.53
N LEU A 73 -5.96 -1.56 -2.48
CA LEU A 73 -7.32 -2.09 -2.46
C LEU A 73 -7.27 -3.62 -2.50
N SER A 74 -7.63 -4.25 -1.38
CA SER A 74 -7.72 -5.70 -1.26
C SER A 74 -9.14 -6.08 -0.89
N THR A 75 -9.75 -6.93 -1.71
CA THR A 75 -11.10 -7.47 -1.52
C THR A 75 -11.10 -8.98 -1.68
N ALA A 76 -11.68 -9.69 -0.72
CA ALA A 76 -11.93 -11.13 -0.80
C ALA A 76 -13.39 -11.42 -0.43
N ILE A 77 -14.06 -12.25 -1.24
CA ILE A 77 -15.47 -12.63 -1.05
C ILE A 77 -15.56 -14.15 -1.02
N ALA A 78 -16.14 -14.71 0.04
CA ALA A 78 -16.44 -16.13 0.12
C ALA A 78 -17.95 -16.34 0.23
N GLY A 79 -18.45 -17.41 -0.41
CA GLY A 79 -19.84 -17.83 -0.28
C GLY A 79 -20.17 -18.32 1.14
N PRO A 80 -21.45 -18.69 1.39
CA PRO A 80 -21.87 -19.21 2.70
C PRO A 80 -20.96 -20.36 3.17
N GLY A 81 -20.61 -20.35 4.46
CA GLY A 81 -19.69 -21.34 5.04
C GLY A 81 -18.22 -21.21 4.63
N GLY A 82 -17.87 -20.25 3.78
CA GLY A 82 -16.51 -20.01 3.31
C GLY A 82 -15.68 -19.08 4.19
N PHE A 83 -14.40 -18.94 3.83
CA PHE A 83 -13.43 -18.08 4.51
C PHE A 83 -12.89 -17.02 3.55
N ALA A 84 -12.89 -15.76 3.97
CA ALA A 84 -12.35 -14.64 3.22
C ALA A 84 -11.21 -13.96 3.99
N TYR A 85 -10.08 -13.75 3.32
CA TYR A 85 -8.93 -13.01 3.84
C TYR A 85 -8.52 -11.91 2.88
N ALA A 86 -8.47 -10.68 3.38
CA ALA A 86 -8.02 -9.53 2.61
C ALA A 86 -7.06 -8.69 3.45
N GLU A 87 -5.82 -8.63 3.00
CA GLU A 87 -4.77 -7.78 3.55
C GLU A 87 -3.96 -7.20 2.39
N SER A 88 -3.04 -6.30 2.65
CA SER A 88 -2.04 -5.81 1.69
C SER A 88 -0.70 -5.66 2.36
N GLU A 89 0.37 -5.82 1.59
CA GLU A 89 1.74 -5.74 2.07
C GLU A 89 2.53 -4.72 1.25
N LEU A 90 3.40 -3.97 1.94
CA LEU A 90 4.40 -3.11 1.33
C LEU A 90 5.78 -3.52 1.86
N ASN A 91 6.65 -3.91 0.93
CA ASN A 91 8.06 -4.14 1.20
C ASN A 91 8.88 -2.99 0.61
N VAL A 92 9.72 -2.39 1.46
CA VAL A 92 10.64 -1.33 1.06
C VAL A 92 12.06 -1.85 1.21
N TYR A 93 12.82 -1.80 0.12
CA TYR A 93 14.19 -2.26 0.05
C TYR A 93 15.11 -1.08 -0.25
N GLU A 94 16.21 -0.99 0.47
CA GLU A 94 17.29 -0.07 0.11
C GLU A 94 18.23 -0.71 -0.89
N TYR A 95 18.59 0.03 -1.92
CA TYR A 95 19.63 -0.31 -2.86
C TYR A 95 20.83 0.61 -2.66
N ASP A 96 21.97 0.00 -2.37
CA ASP A 96 23.26 0.68 -2.25
C ASP A 96 24.03 0.56 -3.57
N MET A 97 24.34 1.68 -4.20
CA MET A 97 25.14 1.73 -5.42
C MET A 97 26.62 1.80 -5.04
N ASN A 98 27.14 0.74 -4.42
CA ASN A 98 28.59 0.54 -4.32
C ASN A 98 29.19 0.24 -5.70
#